data_AF-A0A2N0LAA0-F1
#
_entry.id   AF-A0A2N0LAA0-F1
#
_cell.length_a   1.000
_cell.length_b   1.000
_cell.length_c   1.000
_cell.angle_alpha   90.00
_cell.angle_beta   90.00
_cell.angle_gamma   90.00
#
_symmetry.space_group_name_H-M   'P 1'
#
loop_
_entity.id
_entity.type
_entity.pdbx_description
1 polymer ?
#
loop_
_entity_poly.entity_id
_entity_poly.type
_entity_poly.pdbx_seq_one_letter_code
_entity_poly.pdbx_strand_id
1 'polypeptide(L)' 'MAIGRLDLHFTSTIVHATLCVYESVTQEMIQELISTIDEELVDAVGITRDEFIVHVHQGRDVGVFSNQSFDQNGEERI' A
#
# COMPACT_ATOMS: atom_id res chain seq x y z
N MET A 1 0.24 -9.69 10.65
CA MET A 1 0.55 -8.30 11.07
C MET A 1 1.00 -7.58 9.81
N ALA A 2 0.36 -6.48 9.42
CA ALA A 2 0.79 -5.73 8.22
C ALA A 2 2.19 -5.15 8.47
N ILE A 3 3.06 -5.17 7.46
CA ILE A 3 4.46 -4.66 7.53
C ILE A 3 4.63 -3.28 6.86
N GLY A 4 3.53 -2.74 6.36
CA GLY A 4 3.49 -1.52 5.57
C GLY A 4 2.14 -1.31 4.87
N ARG A 5 2.11 -0.32 3.98
CA ARG A 5 0.99 0.05 3.12
C ARG A 5 1.47 0.19 1.68
N LEU A 6 0.70 -0.38 0.75
CA LEU A 6 0.89 -0.25 -0.68
C LEU A 6 -0.31 0.48 -1.26
N ASP A 7 -0.06 1.60 -1.95
CA ASP A 7 -1.05 2.29 -2.76
C ASP A 7 -0.65 2.17 -4.23
N LEU A 8 -1.60 1.79 -5.09
CA LEU A 8 -1.39 1.58 -6.53
C LEU A 8 -2.22 2.57 -7.34
N HIS A 9 -1.59 3.17 -8.34
CA HIS A 9 -2.22 4.04 -9.32
C HIS A 9 -2.00 3.46 -10.72
N PHE A 10 -3.09 2.99 -11.32
CA PHE A 10 -3.09 2.40 -12.65
C PHE A 10 -3.32 3.49 -13.70
N THR A 11 -2.41 3.56 -14.67
CA THR A 11 -2.59 4.31 -15.92
C THR A 11 -2.76 3.33 -17.07
N SER A 12 -2.80 3.81 -18.32
CA SER A 12 -3.04 2.96 -19.49
C SER A 12 -1.97 1.88 -19.71
N THR A 13 -0.69 2.17 -19.43
CA THR A 13 0.42 1.23 -19.63
C THR A 13 1.43 1.19 -18.47
N ILE A 14 1.32 2.10 -17.50
CA ILE A 14 2.24 2.21 -16.37
C ILE A 14 1.47 2.04 -15.06
N VAL A 15 2.04 1.29 -14.13
CA VAL A 15 1.54 1.19 -12.75
C VAL A 15 2.51 1.91 -11.82
N HIS A 16 2.02 2.93 -11.12
CA HIS A 16 2.77 3.61 -10.07
C HIS A 16 2.39 3.02 -8.70
N ALA A 17 3.40 2.67 -7.92
CA ALA A 17 3.25 2.21 -6.55
C ALA A 17 3.91 3.16 -5.55
N THR A 18 3.23 3.37 -4.43
CA THR A 18 3.84 3.94 -3.21
C THR A 18 3.85 2.85 -2.15
N LEU A 19 5.04 2.44 -1.71
CA LEU A 19 5.24 1.42 -0.69
C LEU A 19 5.81 2.07 0.57
N CYS A 20 5.00 2.16 1.63
CA CYS A 20 5.40 2.64 2.94
C CYS A 20 5.63 1.45 3.87
N VAL A 21 6.84 1.22 4.37
CA VAL A 21 7.20 0.09 5.24
C VAL A 21 7.76 0.55 6.59
N TYR A 22 7.73 -0.34 7.58
CA TYR A 22 8.32 -0.06 8.89
C TYR A 22 9.85 0.06 8.85
N GLU A 23 10.42 0.81 9.80
CA GLU A 23 11.88 0.93 10.01
C GLU A 23 12.61 -0.41 10.16
N SER A 24 11.92 -1.46 10.61
CA SER A 24 12.50 -2.79 10.82
C SER A 24 12.64 -3.62 9.53
N VAL A 25 12.03 -3.19 8.42
CA VAL A 25 12.03 -3.96 7.16
C VAL A 25 13.37 -3.76 6.45
N THR A 26 14.07 -4.84 6.11
CA THR A 26 15.38 -4.72 5.45
C THR A 26 15.22 -4.36 3.97
N GLN A 27 16.32 -3.90 3.36
CA GLN A 27 16.33 -3.65 1.92
C GLN A 27 16.08 -4.91 1.10
N GLU A 28 16.56 -6.08 1.56
CA GLU A 28 16.29 -7.38 0.94
C GLU A 28 14.80 -7.71 0.98
N MET A 29 14.16 -7.57 2.14
CA MET A 29 12.71 -7.75 2.27
C MET A 29 11.92 -6.77 1.40
N ILE A 30 12.36 -5.52 1.26
CA ILE A 30 11.74 -4.55 0.35
C ILE A 30 11.81 -5.05 -1.11
N GLN A 31 12.97 -5.58 -1.54
CA GLN A 31 13.11 -6.11 -2.90
C GLN A 31 12.24 -7.34 -3.13
N GLU A 32 12.18 -8.25 -2.15
CA GLU A 32 11.27 -9.40 -2.20
C GLU A 32 9.81 -8.96 -2.32
N LEU A 33 9.37 -8.00 -1.50
CA LEU A 33 8.02 -7.46 -1.57
C LEU A 33 7.72 -6.86 -2.94
N ILE A 34 8.63 -6.05 -3.49
CA ILE A 34 8.45 -5.47 -4.83
C ILE A 34 8.33 -6.58 -5.87
N SER A 35 9.18 -7.60 -5.82
CA SER A 35 9.13 -8.74 -6.76
C SER A 35 7.82 -9.52 -6.66
N THR A 36 7.35 -9.81 -5.44
CA THR A 36 6.08 -10.51 -5.23
C THR A 36 4.89 -9.68 -5.71
N ILE A 37 4.89 -8.37 -5.44
CA ILE A 37 3.84 -7.46 -5.94
C ILE A 37 3.84 -7.43 -7.47
N ASP A 38 5.02 -7.38 -8.10
CA ASP A 38 5.18 -7.35 -9.55
C ASP A 38 4.59 -8.60 -10.22
N GLU A 39 4.89 -9.77 -9.67
CA GLU A 39 4.37 -11.08 -10.10
C GLU A 39 2.85 -11.17 -9.91
N GLU A 40 2.35 -10.86 -8.71
CA GLU A 40 0.90 -10.90 -8.43
C GLU A 40 0.12 -9.90 -9.28
N LEU A 41 0.68 -8.74 -9.61
CA LEU A 41 0.05 -7.76 -10.48
C LEU A 41 -0.11 -8.25 -11.92
N VAL A 42 0.88 -8.99 -12.43
CA VAL A 42 0.81 -9.62 -13.75
C VAL A 42 -0.30 -10.65 -13.78
N ASP A 43 -0.39 -11.48 -12.73
CA ASP A 43 -1.35 -12.57 -12.65
C ASP A 43 -2.79 -12.10 -12.40
N ALA A 44 -2.99 -11.08 -11.55
CA ALA A 44 -4.31 -10.69 -11.08
C ALA A 44 -5.08 -9.77 -12.03
N VAL A 45 -4.39 -8.88 -12.74
CA VAL A 45 -5.06 -7.80 -13.48
C VAL A 45 -5.06 -8.03 -14.99
N GLY A 46 -4.27 -8.99 -15.50
CA GLY A 46 -4.16 -9.27 -16.93
C GLY A 46 -3.74 -8.04 -17.75
N ILE A 47 -3.20 -7.01 -17.09
CA ILE A 47 -2.78 -5.76 -17.71
C ILE A 47 -1.44 -6.04 -18.37
N THR A 48 -1.38 -5.86 -19.68
CA THR A 48 -0.13 -5.59 -20.36
C THR A 48 0.36 -4.22 -19.89
N ARG A 49 1.18 -4.20 -18.84
CA ARG A 49 1.93 -3.01 -18.43
C ARG A 49 3.29 -3.03 -19.11
N ASP A 50 3.75 -1.85 -19.50
CA ASP A 50 5.09 -1.66 -20.02
C ASP A 50 6.07 -1.41 -18.86
N GLU A 51 5.59 -0.83 -17.75
CA GLU A 51 6.44 -0.41 -16.64
C GLU A 51 5.74 -0.46 -15.28
N PHE A 52 6.49 -0.81 -14.23
CA PHE A 52 6.09 -0.70 -12.83
C PHE A 52 7.12 0.11 -12.06
N ILE A 53 6.67 1.22 -11.49
CA ILE A 53 7.53 2.20 -10.82
C ILE A 53 7.12 2.24 -9.36
N VAL A 54 8.05 1.96 -8.44
CA VAL A 54 7.80 1.91 -7.00
C VAL A 54 8.59 3.00 -6.28
N HIS A 55 7.88 3.86 -5.55
CA HIS A 55 8.47 4.77 -4.57
C HIS A 55 8.39 4.14 -3.19
N VAL A 56 9.55 3.90 -2.57
CA VAL A 56 9.62 3.27 -1.24
C VAL A 56 9.92 4.31 -0.17
N HIS A 57 9.10 4.32 0.87
CA HIS A 57 9.28 5.12 2.08
C HIS A 57 9.40 4.19 3.28
N GLN A 58 10.41 4.42 4.11
CA GLN A 58 10.63 3.64 5.31
C GLN A 58 10.52 4.53 6.55
N GLY A 59 9.69 4.13 7.52
CA GLY A 59 9.43 4.96 8.70
C GLY A 59 8.49 4.32 9.72
N ARG A 60 7.88 5.16 10.55
CA ARG A 60 6.93 4.74 11.59
C ARG A 60 5.52 5.15 11.20
N ASP A 61 4.56 4.28 11.46
CA ASP A 61 3.15 4.69 11.47
C ASP A 61 2.92 5.58 12.69
N VAL A 62 2.45 6.80 12.42
CA VAL A 62 2.21 7.84 13.43
C VAL A 62 0.72 7.98 13.78
N GLY A 63 -0.14 7.17 13.14
CA GLY A 63 -1.58 7.16 13.35
C GLY A 63 -2.38 7.72 12.18
N VAL A 64 -3.70 7.58 12.29
CA VAL A 64 -4.66 8.03 11.28
C VAL A 64 -5.27 9.37 11.71
N PHE A 65 -5.15 10.39 10.86
CA PHE A 65 -5.75 11.69 11.07
C PHE A 65 -6.90 11.86 10.07
N SER A 66 -8.10 12.14 10.57
CA SER A 66 -9.28 12.41 9.74
C SER A 66 -9.94 13.70 10.21
N ASN A 67 -10.36 14.53 9.26
CA ASN A 67 -11.13 15.75 9.55
C ASN A 67 -12.64 15.46 9.71
N GLN A 68 -13.05 14.20 9.62
CA GLN A 68 -14.42 13.77 9.92
C GLN A 68 -14.53 13.51 11.42
N SER A 69 -15.35 14.30 12.11
CA SER A 69 -15.84 13.98 13.45
C SER A 69 -16.60 12.65 13.35
N PHE A 70 -16.07 11.58 13.95
CA PHE A 70 -16.88 10.41 14.23
C PHE A 70 -17.94 10.83 15.26
N ASP A 71 -19.11 11.25 14.77
CA ASP A 71 -20.26 11.56 15.61
C ASP A 71 -20.80 10.23 16.15
N GLN A 72 -20.23 9.77 17.27
CA GLN A 72 -20.86 8.74 18.11
C GLN A 72 -22.05 9.39 18.83
N ASN A 73 -23.19 9.42 18.15
CA ASN A 73 -24.51 9.52 18.74
C ASN A 73 -25.30 8.34 18.17
N GLY A 74 -25.81 7.34 18.89
CA GLY A 74 -25.99 7.13 20.32
C GLY A 74 -27.06 6.02 20.46
N GLU A 75 -27.12 5.44 21.66
CA GLU A 75 -28.25 4.67 22.22
C GLU A 75 -28.35 3.17 21.89
N GLU A 76 -28.01 2.34 22.89
CA GLU A 76 -28.83 1.16 23.23
C GLU A 76 -30.31 1.55 23.20
N ARG A 77 -31.13 0.81 22.46
CA ARG A 77 -32.56 0.71 22.73
C ARG A 77 -32.95 -0.77 22.75
N ILE A 78 -33.15 -1.24 23.99
CA ILE A 78 -34.08 -2.27 24.52
C ILE A 78 -34.56 -3.38 23.57
#